data_AF-X6D5A1-F1
#
_entry.id   AF-X6D5A1-F1
#
_cell.length_a   1.000
_cell.length_b   1.000
_cell.length_c   1.000
_cell.angle_alpha   90.00
_cell.angle_beta   90.00
_cell.angle_gamma   90.00
#
_symmetry.space_group_name_H-M   'P 1'
#
loop_
_entity.id
_entity.type
_entity.pdbx_description
1 polymer ?
#
loop_
_entity_poly.entity_id
_entity_poly.type
_entity_poly.pdbx_seq_one_letter_code
_entity_poly.pdbx_strand_id
1 'polypeptide(L)'
;MARTKLSKHLSQAEIDHFLAEAERLHKSIVQPRLSPSSEHYRSLQNTHEALLKTVKDITGKDASFIRWHGTGPVQPTPGKPA
;
A
#
# COMPACT_ATOMS: atom_id res chain seq x y z
N MET A 1 -27.17 -25.50 -5.28
CA MET A 1 -26.10 -24.60 -4.78
C MET A 1 -26.05 -23.39 -5.69
N ALA A 2 -26.37 -22.20 -5.17
CA ALA A 2 -26.47 -20.99 -5.96
C ALA A 2 -25.08 -20.60 -6.50
N ARG A 3 -24.93 -20.66 -7.83
CA ARG A 3 -23.75 -20.20 -8.56
C ARG A 3 -23.75 -18.68 -8.53
N THR A 4 -23.11 -18.07 -7.53
CA THR A 4 -22.86 -16.63 -7.52
C THR A 4 -21.99 -16.31 -8.73
N LYS A 5 -22.56 -15.55 -9.67
CA LYS A 5 -21.86 -15.02 -10.84
C LYS A 5 -20.66 -14.21 -10.35
N LEU A 6 -19.47 -14.76 -10.52
CA LEU A 6 -18.21 -14.19 -10.06
C LEU A 6 -17.69 -13.12 -11.04
N SER A 7 -18.56 -12.26 -11.58
CA SER A 7 -18.10 -11.03 -12.24
C SER A 7 -17.93 -9.97 -11.14
N LYS A 8 -16.94 -10.20 -10.27
CA LYS A 8 -16.67 -9.42 -9.06
C LYS A 8 -15.91 -8.14 -9.40
N HIS A 9 -16.54 -7.19 -10.07
CA HIS A 9 -16.13 -5.81 -9.87
C HIS A 9 -16.56 -5.43 -8.45
N LEU A 10 -15.59 -5.12 -7.59
CA LEU A 10 -15.88 -4.57 -6.28
C LEU A 10 -16.64 -3.25 -6.46
N SER A 11 -17.68 -3.05 -5.67
CA SER A 11 -18.40 -1.78 -5.61
C SER A 11 -17.44 -0.70 -5.09
N GLN A 12 -17.67 0.56 -5.48
CA GLN A 12 -16.82 1.67 -5.02
C GLN A 12 -16.68 1.71 -3.48
N ALA A 13 -17.78 1.47 -2.75
CA ALA A 13 -17.76 1.40 -1.29
C ALA A 13 -16.88 0.25 -0.73
N GLU A 14 -16.81 -0.90 -1.42
CA GLU A 14 -15.96 -2.02 -1.01
C GLU A 14 -14.48 -1.71 -1.28
N ILE A 15 -14.20 -0.99 -2.37
CA ILE A 15 -12.86 -0.49 -2.70
C ILE A 15 -12.41 0.53 -1.65
N ASP A 16 -13.24 1.50 -1.30
CA ASP A 16 -12.93 2.51 -0.28
C ASP A 16 -12.68 1.87 1.09
N HIS A 17 -13.53 0.91 1.50
CA HIS A 17 -13.32 0.16 2.73
C HIS A 17 -12.01 -0.65 2.71
N PHE A 18 -11.71 -1.31 1.59
CA PHE A 18 -10.45 -2.03 1.41
C PHE A 18 -9.24 -1.08 1.50
N LEU A 19 -9.30 0.10 0.88
CA LEU A 19 -8.21 1.09 0.94
C LEU A 19 -7.99 1.62 2.36
N ALA A 20 -9.06 1.86 3.12
CA ALA A 20 -8.98 2.29 4.51
C ALA A 20 -8.28 1.22 5.40
N GLU A 21 -8.67 -0.04 5.25
CA GLU A 21 -8.03 -1.15 5.98
C GLU A 21 -6.59 -1.40 5.52
N ALA A 22 -6.31 -1.26 4.22
CA ALA A 22 -4.96 -1.36 3.68
C ALA A 22 -4.05 -0.25 4.22
N GLU A 23 -4.55 0.97 4.38
CA GLU A 23 -3.81 2.07 5.01
C GLU A 23 -3.50 1.77 6.49
N ARG A 24 -4.47 1.25 7.23
CA ARG A 24 -4.30 0.84 8.63
C ARG A 24 -3.26 -0.28 8.78
N LEU A 25 -3.28 -1.26 7.89
CA LEU A 25 -2.29 -2.33 7.85
C LEU A 25 -0.90 -1.78 7.49
N HIS A 26 -0.80 -0.89 6.49
CA HIS A 26 0.44 -0.23 6.13
C HIS A 26 1.08 0.48 7.33
N LYS A 27 0.31 1.28 8.08
CA LYS A 27 0.76 1.93 9.32
C LYS A 27 1.33 0.92 10.33
N SER A 28 0.65 -0.21 10.49
CA SER A 28 1.10 -1.29 11.40
C SER A 28 2.39 -1.98 10.95
N ILE A 29 2.66 -1.99 9.64
CA ILE A 29 3.89 -2.54 9.03
C ILE A 29 5.07 -1.57 9.17
N VAL A 30 4.86 -0.25 9.02
CA VAL A 30 5.94 0.76 9.08
C VAL A 30 6.25 1.28 10.47
N GLN A 31 5.30 1.23 11.40
CA GLN A 31 5.44 1.78 12.74
C GLN A 31 6.49 1.04 13.62
N PRO A 32 6.64 -0.29 13.54
CA PRO A 32 7.66 -1.02 14.29
C PRO A 32 9.06 -0.50 13.96
N ARG A 33 9.81 -0.06 14.98
CA ARG A 33 11.24 0.27 14.85
C ARG A 33 12.07 -1.01 14.82
N LEU A 34 11.97 -1.75 13.72
CA LEU A 34 12.75 -2.96 13.49
C LEU A 34 14.06 -2.62 12.79
N SER A 35 15.11 -3.40 13.09
CA SER A 35 16.35 -3.32 12.32
C SER A 35 16.09 -3.77 10.88
N PRO A 36 16.59 -3.05 9.85
CA PRO A 36 16.50 -3.48 8.45
C PRO A 36 17.14 -4.85 8.17
N SER A 37 18.05 -5.29 9.03
CA SER A 37 18.71 -6.60 8.95
C SER A 37 17.90 -7.75 9.57
N SER A 38 16.77 -7.46 10.24
CA SER A 38 15.95 -8.47 10.90
C SER A 38 15.08 -9.24 9.92
N GLU A 39 14.94 -10.56 10.13
CA GLU A 39 13.94 -11.38 9.41
C GLU A 39 12.51 -10.84 9.59
N HIS A 40 12.19 -10.27 10.75
CA HIS A 40 10.89 -9.66 11.00
C HIS A 40 10.66 -8.46 10.07
N TYR A 41 11.68 -7.63 9.86
CA TYR A 41 11.61 -6.51 8.93
C TYR A 41 11.41 -7.00 7.48
N ARG A 42 12.16 -8.02 7.04
CA ARG A 42 11.99 -8.62 5.70
C ARG A 42 10.60 -9.23 5.50
N SER A 43 10.06 -9.90 6.51
CA SER A 43 8.72 -10.49 6.46
C SER A 43 7.63 -9.42 6.34
N LEU A 44 7.77 -8.32 7.09
CA LEU A 44 6.89 -7.16 6.99
C LEU A 44 7.02 -6.45 5.65
N GLN A 45 8.22 -6.35 5.08
CA GLN A 45 8.46 -5.80 3.75
C GLN A 45 7.78 -6.63 2.66
N ASN A 46 7.93 -7.96 2.68
CA ASN A 46 7.24 -8.85 1.73
C ASN A 46 5.71 -8.72 1.82
N THR A 47 5.19 -8.59 3.04
CA THR A 47 3.75 -8.36 3.28
C THR A 47 3.31 -7.01 2.73
N HIS A 48 4.14 -5.98 2.89
CA HIS A 48 3.90 -4.66 2.31
C HIS A 48 3.80 -4.74 0.78
N GLU A 49 4.77 -5.36 0.12
CA GLU A 49 4.80 -5.50 -1.34
C GLU A 49 3.58 -6.27 -1.87
N ALA A 50 3.19 -7.34 -1.19
CA ALA A 50 1.99 -8.09 -1.53
C ALA A 50 0.71 -7.22 -1.41
N LEU A 51 0.63 -6.38 -0.38
CA LEU A 51 -0.47 -5.43 -0.21
C LEU A 51 -0.51 -4.43 -1.37
N LEU A 52 0.63 -3.85 -1.77
CA LEU A 52 0.68 -2.89 -2.88
C LEU A 52 0.22 -3.51 -4.20
N LYS A 53 0.69 -4.73 -4.48
CA LYS A 53 0.30 -5.48 -5.66
C LYS A 53 -1.20 -5.74 -5.69
N THR A 54 -1.78 -6.07 -4.53
CA THR A 54 -3.22 -6.32 -4.39
C THR A 54 -4.04 -5.04 -4.59
N VAL A 55 -3.58 -3.91 -4.04
CA VAL A 55 -4.25 -2.61 -4.27
C VAL A 55 -4.24 -2.25 -5.77
N LYS A 56 -3.12 -2.49 -6.45
CA LYS A 56 -2.99 -2.24 -7.89
C LYS A 56 -3.89 -3.14 -8.72
N ASP A 57 -3.99 -4.42 -8.36
CA ASP A 57 -4.88 -5.39 -9.01
C ASP A 57 -6.36 -5.00 -8.87
N ILE A 58 -6.76 -4.55 -7.68
CA ILE A 58 -8.14 -4.17 -7.37
C ILE A 58 -8.53 -2.81 -7.98
N THR A 59 -7.67 -1.81 -7.86
CA THR A 59 -8.01 -0.42 -8.20
C THR A 59 -7.49 0.01 -9.57
N GLY A 60 -6.59 -0.77 -10.18
CA GLY A 60 -5.84 -0.39 -11.37
C GLY A 60 -4.83 0.75 -11.14
N LYS A 61 -4.64 1.17 -9.88
CA LYS A 61 -3.82 2.33 -9.49
C LYS A 61 -2.86 1.96 -8.36
N ASP A 62 -1.70 2.60 -8.32
CA ASP A 62 -0.78 2.47 -7.20
C ASP A 62 -1.39 3.14 -5.95
N ALA A 63 -1.18 2.56 -4.76
CA ALA A 63 -1.85 3.03 -3.56
C ALA A 63 -1.30 4.39 -3.10
N SER A 64 -2.16 5.41 -3.02
CA SER A 64 -1.78 6.79 -2.72
C SER A 64 -1.20 7.01 -1.32
N PHE A 65 -1.44 6.09 -0.39
CA PHE A 65 -0.89 6.15 0.97
C PHE A 65 0.58 5.69 1.06
N ILE A 66 1.18 5.24 -0.05
CA ILE A 66 2.56 4.77 -0.10
C ILE A 66 3.48 5.96 -0.38
N ARG A 67 3.56 6.88 0.58
CA ARG A 67 4.79 7.63 0.78
C ARG A 67 5.57 6.86 1.84
N TRP A 68 6.04 5.66 1.49
CA TRP A 68 6.96 4.91 2.34
C TRP A 68 8.05 5.89 2.74
N HIS A 69 8.22 6.14 4.04
CA HIS A 69 9.25 6.98 4.63
C HIS A 69 10.65 6.36 4.43
N GLY A 70 10.91 5.83 3.23
CA GLY A 70 12.21 5.55 2.70
C GLY A 70 12.76 6.85 2.14
N THR A 71 13.91 7.20 2.65
CA THR A 71 14.95 8.07 2.11
C THR A 71 15.13 7.90 0.58
N GLY A 72 14.16 8.31 -0.21
CA GLY A 72 14.29 8.56 -1.65
C GLY A 72 14.75 10.01 -1.85
N PRO A 73 15.55 10.30 -2.89
CA PRO A 73 16.05 11.66 -3.09
C PRO A 73 14.85 12.59 -3.19
N VAL A 74 14.87 13.65 -2.37
CA VAL A 74 14.02 14.82 -2.55
C VAL A 74 14.07 15.16 -4.03
N GLN A 75 12.94 15.06 -4.73
CA GLN A 75 12.81 15.68 -6.04
C GLN A 75 13.22 17.14 -5.84
N PRO A 76 14.30 17.63 -6.48
CA PRO A 76 14.59 19.04 -6.43
C PRO A 76 13.39 19.75 -7.04
N THR A 77 12.69 20.55 -6.22
CA THR A 77 11.63 21.44 -6.66
C THR A 77 12.20 22.30 -7.79
N PRO A 78 11.67 22.23 -9.02
CA PRO A 78 12.11 23.10 -10.09
C PRO A 78 11.45 24.46 -9.86
N GLY A 79 12.24 25.41 -9.35
CA GLY A 79 11.95 26.83 -9.47
C GLY A 79 11.49 27.51 -8.20
N LYS A 80 12.42 28.26 -7.59
CA LYS A 80 12.14 29.65 -7.25
C LYS A 80 13.47 30.44 -7.20
N PRO A 81 13.70 31.43 -8.08
CA PRO A 81 14.75 32.42 -7.88
C PRO A 81 14.20 33.56 -7.02
N ALA A 82 14.95 33.93 -5.97
CA ALA A 82 15.04 35.28 -5.39
C ALA A 82 16.23 35.31 -4.43
#